data_AF-A0A2J4G8K9-F1
#
_entry.id   AF-A0A2J4G8K9-F1
#
_cell.length_a   1.000
_cell.length_b   1.000
_cell.length_c   1.000
_cell.angle_alpha   90.00
_cell.angle_beta   90.00
_cell.angle_gamma   90.00
#
_symmetry.space_group_name_H-M   'P 1'
#
loop_
_entity.id
_entity.type
_entity.pdbx_description
1 polymer ?
#
loop_
_entity_poly.entity_id
_entity_poly.type
_entity_poly.pdbx_seq_one_letter_code
_entity_poly.pdbx_strand_id
1 'polypeptide(L)'
;MARARSEESRLAWALVRCALYGYCSDKLTEEHGDLLEALSELQASFPDKPAEWFYRATYRLLAGKVERVGNEHWLVKGLAELGDTYPWYNVWVSDGRYRCDCVFRAYGYVRRARICSHIATVMLYRRQLRLRA
;
A
#
# COMPACT_ATOMS: atom_id res chain seq x y z
N MET A 1 15.52 -0.72 15.58
CA MET A 1 14.96 -0.39 14.24
C MET A 1 14.95 -1.56 13.25
N ALA A 2 15.94 -2.47 13.19
CA ALA A 2 15.88 -3.62 12.26
C ALA A 2 14.83 -4.68 12.61
N ARG A 3 14.57 -4.91 13.91
CA ARG A 3 13.58 -5.88 14.39
C ARG A 3 12.13 -5.46 14.11
N ALA A 4 11.77 -4.20 14.36
CA ALA A 4 10.45 -3.66 14.00
C ALA A 4 10.16 -3.89 12.51
N ARG A 5 11.10 -3.50 11.63
CA ARG A 5 11.01 -3.69 10.17
C ARG A 5 10.73 -5.13 9.74
N SER A 6 11.21 -6.13 10.49
CA SER A 6 10.93 -7.54 10.20
C SER A 6 9.56 -8.00 10.74
N GLU A 7 9.07 -7.40 11.82
CA GLU A 7 7.72 -7.62 12.36
C GLU A 7 6.66 -7.03 11.44
N GLU A 8 6.79 -5.78 10.99
CA GLU A 8 5.82 -5.18 10.06
C GLU A 8 5.78 -5.91 8.70
N SER A 9 6.93 -6.42 8.25
CA SER A 9 7.01 -7.22 7.01
C SER A 9 6.29 -8.56 7.15
N ARG A 10 6.47 -9.25 8.30
CA ARG A 10 5.74 -10.49 8.61
C ARG A 10 4.24 -10.24 8.73
N LEU A 11 3.84 -9.16 9.40
CA LEU A 11 2.45 -8.75 9.53
C LEU A 11 1.84 -8.44 8.16
N ALA A 12 2.53 -7.69 7.31
CA ALA A 12 2.08 -7.42 5.94
C ALA A 12 1.81 -8.71 5.16
N TRP A 13 2.70 -9.71 5.24
CA TRP A 13 2.47 -11.00 4.59
C TRP A 13 1.32 -11.79 5.21
N ALA A 14 1.16 -11.76 6.54
CA ALA A 14 0.04 -12.40 7.21
C ALA A 14 -1.31 -11.82 6.73
N LEU A 15 -1.42 -10.49 6.70
CA LEU A 15 -2.61 -9.77 6.22
C LEU A 15 -2.90 -10.08 4.75
N VAL A 16 -1.88 -10.07 3.89
CA VAL A 16 -2.07 -10.38 2.46
C VAL A 16 -2.50 -11.82 2.25
N ARG A 17 -1.91 -12.80 2.95
CA ARG A 17 -2.35 -14.20 2.82
C ARG A 17 -3.76 -14.43 3.34
N CYS A 18 -4.13 -13.75 4.42
CA CYS A 18 -5.49 -13.77 4.93
C CYS A 18 -6.48 -13.19 3.90
N ALA A 19 -6.22 -11.97 3.40
CA ALA A 19 -7.12 -11.32 2.46
C ALA A 19 -7.21 -12.01 1.09
N LEU A 20 -6.10 -12.52 0.53
CA LEU A 20 -6.09 -13.09 -0.83
C LEU A 20 -6.45 -14.58 -0.86
N TYR A 21 -6.15 -15.32 0.20
CA TYR A 21 -6.22 -16.79 0.20
C TYR A 21 -7.02 -17.37 1.38
N GLY A 22 -7.58 -16.54 2.25
CA GLY A 22 -8.40 -16.98 3.39
C GLY A 22 -7.61 -17.56 4.56
N TYR A 23 -6.28 -17.44 4.58
CA TYR A 23 -5.44 -17.94 5.68
C TYR A 23 -5.40 -16.95 6.86
N CYS A 24 -6.51 -16.82 7.57
CA CYS A 24 -6.69 -15.88 8.68
C CYS A 24 -6.64 -16.61 10.03
N SER A 25 -6.06 -15.95 11.04
CA SER A 25 -6.28 -16.31 12.44
C SER A 25 -7.26 -15.32 13.07
N ASP A 26 -8.05 -15.76 14.05
CA ASP A 26 -9.03 -14.92 14.74
C ASP A 26 -8.39 -13.64 15.28
N LYS A 27 -7.22 -13.78 15.92
CA LYS A 27 -6.44 -12.65 16.42
C LYS A 27 -6.10 -11.61 15.35
N LEU A 28 -5.73 -12.04 14.13
CA LEU A 28 -5.39 -11.12 13.05
C LEU A 28 -6.63 -10.33 12.60
N THR A 29 -7.79 -10.99 12.57
CA THR A 29 -9.07 -10.37 12.21
C THR A 29 -9.52 -9.38 13.27
N GLU A 30 -9.38 -9.71 14.55
CA GLU A 30 -9.73 -8.82 15.66
C GLU A 30 -8.85 -7.57 15.70
N GLU A 31 -7.52 -7.72 15.53
CA GLU A 31 -6.57 -6.61 15.65
C GLU A 31 -6.51 -5.72 14.38
N HIS A 32 -6.82 -6.28 13.20
CA HIS A 32 -6.59 -5.63 11.90
C HIS A 32 -7.73 -5.79 10.90
N GLY A 33 -8.96 -6.00 11.38
CA GLY A 33 -10.14 -6.25 10.53
C GLY A 33 -10.39 -5.15 9.49
N ASP A 34 -10.22 -3.88 9.87
CA ASP A 34 -10.34 -2.72 8.97
C ASP A 34 -9.35 -2.77 7.79
N LEU A 35 -8.12 -3.19 8.05
CA LEU A 35 -7.06 -3.29 7.06
C LEU A 35 -7.25 -4.52 6.17
N LEU A 36 -7.76 -5.62 6.74
CA LEU A 36 -8.13 -6.82 6.00
C LEU A 36 -9.27 -6.54 5.03
N GLU A 37 -10.32 -5.86 5.48
CA GLU A 37 -11.44 -5.46 4.63
C GLU A 37 -10.98 -4.47 3.55
N ALA A 38 -10.16 -3.48 3.90
CA ALA A 38 -9.56 -2.56 2.92
C ALA A 38 -8.68 -3.29 1.88
N LEU A 39 -7.97 -4.35 2.28
CA LEU A 39 -7.19 -5.19 1.37
C LEU A 39 -8.08 -6.01 0.45
N SER A 40 -9.15 -6.61 0.97
CA SER A 40 -10.13 -7.35 0.18
C SER A 40 -10.80 -6.45 -0.88
N GLU A 41 -11.19 -5.24 -0.51
CA GLU A 41 -11.72 -4.26 -1.47
C GLU A 41 -10.69 -3.84 -2.54
N LEU A 42 -9.43 -3.70 -2.14
CA LEU A 42 -8.35 -3.38 -3.08
C LEU A 42 -8.10 -4.56 -4.03
N GLN A 43 -8.14 -5.79 -3.52
CA GLN A 43 -7.99 -7.02 -4.31
C GLN A 43 -9.13 -7.17 -5.31
N ALA A 44 -10.37 -6.93 -4.89
CA ALA A 44 -11.53 -6.93 -5.79
C ALA A 44 -11.42 -5.88 -6.92
N SER A 45 -10.77 -4.74 -6.65
CA SER A 45 -10.51 -3.70 -7.65
C SER A 45 -9.37 -4.05 -8.61
N PHE A 46 -8.47 -4.97 -8.23
CA PHE A 46 -7.25 -5.30 -8.95
C PHE A 46 -6.93 -6.81 -8.88
N PRO A 47 -7.81 -7.69 -9.38
CA PRO A 47 -7.69 -9.14 -9.21
C PRO A 47 -6.43 -9.72 -9.89
N ASP A 48 -5.97 -9.09 -10.97
CA ASP A 48 -4.80 -9.57 -11.75
C ASP A 48 -3.45 -9.14 -11.17
N LYS A 49 -3.43 -8.42 -10.03
CA LYS A 49 -2.18 -8.01 -9.40
C LYS A 49 -1.58 -9.16 -8.59
N PRO A 50 -0.25 -9.37 -8.65
CA PRO A 50 0.39 -10.41 -7.88
C PRO A 50 0.42 -10.06 -6.39
N ALA A 51 0.49 -11.06 -5.51
CA ALA A 51 0.50 -10.88 -4.06
C ALA A 51 1.61 -9.94 -3.57
N GLU A 52 2.77 -9.94 -4.24
CA GLU A 52 3.89 -9.04 -3.94
C GLU A 52 3.52 -7.56 -4.11
N TRP A 53 2.58 -7.24 -5.01
CA TRP A 53 2.10 -5.88 -5.19
C TRP A 53 1.28 -5.41 -3.99
N PHE A 54 0.39 -6.27 -3.49
CA PHE A 54 -0.37 -6.03 -2.26
C PHE A 54 0.54 -5.97 -1.04
N TYR A 55 1.48 -6.92 -0.91
CA TYR A 55 2.46 -6.93 0.17
C TYR A 55 3.24 -5.62 0.24
N ARG A 56 3.75 -5.13 -0.89
CA ARG A 56 4.48 -3.85 -0.93
C ARG A 56 3.59 -2.68 -0.50
N ALA A 57 2.31 -2.69 -0.88
CA ALA A 57 1.37 -1.63 -0.48
C ALA A 57 1.11 -1.65 1.03
N THR A 58 0.82 -2.83 1.59
CA THR A 58 0.56 -3.06 3.02
C THR A 58 1.80 -2.77 3.87
N TYR A 59 2.96 -3.26 3.47
CA TYR A 59 4.20 -3.03 4.21
C TYR A 59 4.56 -1.55 4.26
N ARG A 60 4.37 -0.81 3.16
CA ARG A 60 4.53 0.66 3.15
C ARG A 60 3.59 1.38 4.10
N LEU A 61 2.36 0.88 4.26
CA LEU A 61 1.39 1.45 5.18
C LEU A 61 1.77 1.19 6.64
N LEU A 62 2.27 -0.02 6.95
CA LEU A 62 2.65 -0.43 8.31
C LEU A 62 4.01 0.13 8.76
N ALA A 63 5.04 -0.01 7.94
CA ALA A 63 6.42 0.39 8.29
C ALA A 63 6.75 1.83 7.90
N GLY A 64 5.94 2.43 7.02
CA GLY A 64 6.14 3.76 6.49
C GLY A 64 5.28 4.82 7.15
N LYS A 65 5.16 5.96 6.47
CA LYS A 65 4.22 7.03 6.79
C LYS A 65 3.47 7.41 5.53
N VAL A 66 2.16 7.52 5.63
CA VAL A 66 1.30 8.14 4.62
C VAL A 66 0.74 9.41 5.24
N GLU A 67 0.98 10.55 4.61
CA GLU A 67 0.54 11.85 5.10
C GLU A 67 -0.31 12.53 4.05
N ARG A 68 -1.53 12.93 4.41
CA ARG A 68 -2.39 13.73 3.54
C ARG A 68 -1.93 15.18 3.64
N VAL A 69 -1.43 15.73 2.53
CA VAL A 69 -0.92 17.11 2.44
C VAL A 69 -1.86 18.04 1.69
N GLY A 70 -2.95 17.51 1.14
CA GLY A 70 -4.03 18.27 0.51
C GLY A 70 -5.28 17.42 0.28
N ASN A 71 -6.31 18.00 -0.33
CA ASN A 71 -7.58 17.30 -0.55
C ASN A 71 -7.41 15.99 -1.34
N GLU A 72 -6.53 16.01 -2.34
CA GLU A 72 -6.27 14.89 -3.24
C GLU A 72 -4.77 14.61 -3.40
N HIS A 73 -3.98 14.87 -2.37
CA HIS A 73 -2.52 14.73 -2.41
C HIS A 73 -1.99 14.13 -1.11
N TRP A 74 -1.16 13.11 -1.26
CA TRP A 74 -0.49 12.38 -0.20
C TRP A 74 1.02 12.29 -0.44
N LEU A 75 1.76 12.32 0.66
CA LEU A 75 3.15 11.92 0.71
C LEU A 75 3.24 10.48 1.23
N VAL A 76 3.97 9.64 0.51
CA VAL A 76 4.26 8.26 0.89
C VAL A 76 5.74 8.15 1.18
N LYS A 77 6.10 7.69 2.39
CA LYS A 77 7.49 7.45 2.76
C LYS A 77 8.12 6.38 1.86
N GLY A 78 9.32 6.67 1.37
CA GLY A 78 10.13 5.71 0.64
C GLY A 78 10.79 4.68 1.57
N LEU A 79 10.85 3.44 1.11
CA LEU A 79 11.46 2.31 1.82
C LEU A 79 12.57 1.72 0.94
N ALA A 80 13.83 1.91 1.36
CA ALA A 80 15.01 1.48 0.61
C ALA A 80 15.05 -0.05 0.41
N GLU A 81 14.56 -0.79 1.39
CA GLU A 81 14.38 -2.25 1.36
C GLU A 81 13.38 -2.72 0.29
N LEU A 82 12.48 -1.83 -0.16
CA LEU A 82 11.60 -2.09 -1.29
C LEU A 82 12.18 -1.58 -2.62
N GLY A 83 13.41 -1.09 -2.63
CA GLY A 83 14.09 -0.55 -3.81
C GLY A 83 13.76 0.92 -4.10
N ASP A 84 13.28 1.68 -3.10
CA ASP A 84 13.08 3.11 -3.28
C ASP A 84 14.37 3.89 -3.15
N THR A 85 14.60 4.81 -4.09
CA THR A 85 15.76 5.70 -4.09
C THR A 85 15.50 7.00 -3.33
N TYR A 86 14.23 7.40 -3.19
CA TYR A 86 13.86 8.69 -2.61
C TYR A 86 13.15 8.51 -1.27
N PRO A 87 13.32 9.45 -0.32
CA PRO A 87 12.72 9.36 1.01
C PRO A 87 11.20 9.58 1.00
N TRP A 88 10.68 10.26 -0.02
CA TRP A 88 9.26 10.59 -0.16
C TRP A 88 8.83 10.52 -1.62
N TYR A 89 7.58 10.08 -1.82
CA TYR A 89 6.91 10.03 -3.11
C TYR A 89 5.58 10.76 -3.02
N ASN A 90 5.33 11.61 -4.01
CA ASN A 90 4.05 12.30 -4.16
C ASN A 90 3.06 11.38 -4.87
N VAL A 91 1.87 11.26 -4.31
CA VAL A 91 0.73 10.61 -4.93
C VAL A 91 -0.42 11.58 -4.91
N TRP A 92 -1.02 11.87 -6.06
CA TRP A 92 -2.15 12.79 -6.16
C TRP A 92 -3.21 12.26 -7.12
N VAL A 93 -4.44 12.74 -6.98
CA VAL A 93 -5.49 12.53 -7.96
C VAL A 93 -5.56 13.75 -8.88
N SER A 94 -5.65 13.49 -10.18
CA SER A 94 -5.83 14.51 -11.23
C SER A 94 -6.76 13.90 -12.28
N ASP A 95 -7.85 14.60 -12.57
CA ASP A 95 -8.90 14.15 -13.51
C ASP A 95 -9.49 12.78 -13.14
N GLY A 96 -9.70 12.54 -11.83
CA GLY A 96 -10.18 11.26 -11.30
C GLY A 96 -9.17 10.12 -11.37
N ARG A 97 -7.94 10.37 -11.83
CA ARG A 97 -6.89 9.35 -11.96
C ARG A 97 -5.76 9.57 -10.97
N TYR A 98 -5.32 8.49 -10.34
CA TYR A 98 -4.15 8.53 -9.48
C TYR A 98 -2.87 8.69 -10.31
N ARG A 99 -2.00 9.58 -9.84
CA ARG A 99 -0.66 9.82 -10.37
C ARG A 99 0.35 9.68 -9.24
N CYS A 100 1.56 9.27 -9.58
CA CYS A 100 2.66 9.23 -8.64
C CYS A 100 3.94 9.73 -9.31
N ASP A 101 4.73 10.52 -8.61
CA ASP A 101 5.99 11.03 -9.14
C ASP A 101 7.03 9.93 -9.40
N CYS A 102 6.86 8.72 -8.86
CA CYS A 102 7.73 7.58 -9.13
C CYS A 102 7.74 7.17 -10.62
N VAL A 103 6.67 7.46 -11.39
CA VAL A 103 6.56 7.07 -12.81
C VAL A 103 7.34 8.00 -13.74
N PHE A 104 7.76 9.17 -13.24
CA PHE A 104 8.53 10.16 -14.00
C PHE A 104 10.03 10.11 -13.67
N ARG A 105 10.42 9.27 -12.72
CA ARG A 105 11.81 9.07 -12.28
C ARG A 105 12.39 7.81 -12.98
N ALA A 106 13.72 7.65 -12.94
CA ALA A 106 14.46 6.62 -13.70
C ALA A 106 13.71 5.26 -13.70
N TYR A 107 13.55 4.65 -14.89
CA TYR A 107 12.72 3.46 -15.20
C TYR A 107 11.20 3.68 -15.45
N GLY A 108 10.75 4.93 -15.62
CA GLY A 108 9.33 5.30 -15.79
C GLY A 108 8.57 4.76 -17.02
N TYR A 109 9.24 4.48 -18.14
CA TYR A 109 8.58 4.09 -19.39
C TYR A 109 7.88 2.71 -19.31
N VAL A 110 8.45 1.74 -18.57
CA VAL A 110 7.88 0.38 -18.44
C VAL A 110 6.75 0.32 -17.39
N ARG A 111 6.69 1.31 -16.47
CA ARG A 111 5.69 1.37 -15.38
C ARG A 111 4.54 2.33 -15.65
N ARG A 112 4.60 3.15 -16.72
CA ARG A 112 3.56 4.13 -17.07
C ARG A 112 2.15 3.53 -17.24
N ALA A 113 2.07 2.25 -17.61
CA ALA A 113 0.82 1.51 -17.76
C ALA A 113 0.34 0.79 -16.49
N ARG A 114 1.10 0.83 -15.38
CA ARG A 114 0.83 0.02 -14.16
C ARG A 114 0.76 0.91 -12.92
N ILE A 115 -0.36 0.80 -12.19
CA ILE A 115 -0.51 1.38 -10.85
C ILE A 115 0.64 0.86 -9.96
N CYS A 116 1.49 1.77 -9.47
CA CYS A 116 2.63 1.42 -8.62
C CYS A 116 2.18 1.09 -7.20
N SER A 117 3.06 0.45 -6.42
CA SER A 117 2.76 0.15 -5.02
C SER A 117 2.58 1.42 -4.17
N HIS A 118 3.14 2.58 -4.55
CA HIS A 118 2.90 3.84 -3.83
C HIS A 118 1.46 4.32 -3.98
N ILE A 119 0.89 4.25 -5.20
CA ILE A 119 -0.52 4.54 -5.44
C ILE A 119 -1.39 3.52 -4.70
N ALA A 120 -1.02 2.23 -4.76
CA ALA A 120 -1.71 1.17 -4.04
C ALA A 120 -1.79 1.45 -2.53
N THR A 121 -0.69 1.90 -1.92
CA THR A 121 -0.65 2.30 -0.51
C THR A 121 -1.64 3.40 -0.20
N VAL A 122 -1.77 4.43 -1.06
CA VAL A 122 -2.77 5.50 -0.86
C VAL A 122 -4.18 4.99 -1.05
N MET A 123 -4.42 4.15 -2.06
CA MET A 123 -5.71 3.51 -2.28
C MET A 123 -6.15 2.66 -1.08
N LEU A 124 -5.20 1.94 -0.47
CA LEU A 124 -5.42 1.13 0.72
C LEU A 124 -5.69 2.01 1.95
N TYR A 125 -4.85 3.02 2.18
CA TYR A 125 -5.00 3.98 3.28
C TYR A 125 -6.37 4.67 3.25
N ARG A 126 -6.82 5.11 2.08
CA ARG A 126 -8.14 5.75 1.92
C ARG A 126 -9.30 4.81 2.25
N ARG A 127 -9.22 3.54 1.86
CA ARG A 127 -10.24 2.52 2.19
C ARG A 127 -10.25 2.26 3.69
N GLN A 128 -9.08 2.05 4.29
CA GLN A 128 -8.97 1.83 5.73
C GLN A 128 -9.53 3.01 6.54
N LEU A 129 -9.21 4.25 6.17
CA LEU A 129 -9.77 5.42 6.84
C LEU A 129 -11.29 5.48 6.76
N ARG A 130 -11.88 5.10 5.62
CA ARG A 130 -13.34 5.05 5.46
C ARG A 130 -13.99 4.00 6.35
N LEU A 131 -13.31 2.88 6.61
CA LEU A 131 -13.81 1.80 7.47
C LEU A 131 -13.63 2.08 8.96
N ARG A 132 -12.77 3.05 9.33
CA ARG A 132 -12.59 3.53 10.70
C ARG A 132 -13.53 4.67 11.09
N ALA A 133 -14.23 5.26 10.12
CA ALA A 133 -15.11 6.41 10.30
C ALA A 133 -16.53 5.96 10.65
#